data_AF-J6H451-F1
#
_entry.id   AF-J6H451-F1
#
_cell.length_a   1.000
_cell.length_b   1.000
_cell.length_c   1.000
_cell.angle_alpha   90.00
_cell.angle_beta   90.00
_cell.angle_gamma   90.00
#
_symmetry.space_group_name_H-M   'P 1'
#
loop_
_entity.id
_entity.type
_entity.pdbx_description
1 polymer ?
#
loop_
_entity_poly.entity_id
_entity_poly.type
_entity_poly.pdbx_seq_one_letter_code
_entity_poly.pdbx_strand_id
1 'polypeptide(L)'
;MTSAKKLLLLGGAVLALSLAGCGTRKPKVVEQPAEQIPVPTPAPVEEAPTHWTRPTGDSIREEMRGVWLTTVYGLDWPRDKADTPDGVRRQKESLLRILDRLQADGYNTVFLQLRHSGTVIYPSDYEPLSTRFAGEGFFGDYDPVRFAIEACHARGLSLHAWLVTYPLSSSKRAPHPILTDHPGWAIPHKGSYHLDPGRPEVRSYIAHLTTDLVRRYPVDGVHFDYFRYPEGAEQFADGGTYMRYGSEYESKSAWRRNNLTQQLREVRDSLQSIGSHALVSVAPLGKLRKIADLGRSHGWTAYESVHQDPETWGREGLVDFIVPMMYYRDDLYSPFLREWKEQVARYIPVVAGLAPYRVEETGWPETVIEEQIAEEREVGLSGVCFFREVHTGARFPATRRIIAEAFRPTALPLAFARGKAFQAAAPTELALKPAGRGEVVLSWQQPEAPKHLPLTWRLWVITTDESGAKHATLLAPRLTSPQCKLVASDFNGSSSIEFGVEAVNTFGVATPCTSALTISLPDLKALAGGK
;
A
#
# COMPACT_ATOMS: atom_id res chain seq x y z
N MET A 1 -0.90 22.38 56.57
CA MET A 1 -1.84 22.40 57.71
C MET A 1 -3.09 23.15 57.28
N THR A 2 -4.25 22.47 57.37
CA THR A 2 -5.63 22.95 57.60
C THR A 2 -6.13 24.20 56.85
N SER A 3 -7.30 24.21 56.20
CA SER A 3 -8.58 23.83 56.79
C SER A 3 -9.64 23.56 55.72
N ALA A 4 -10.35 22.44 55.91
CA ALA A 4 -11.69 22.21 55.39
C ALA A 4 -12.76 22.86 56.29
N LYS A 5 -13.93 23.15 55.72
CA LYS A 5 -15.24 23.34 56.36
C LYS A 5 -16.31 23.07 55.28
N LYS A 6 -17.51 22.54 55.52
CA LYS A 6 -18.15 21.73 56.58
C LYS A 6 -19.58 21.48 56.01
N LEU A 7 -20.11 20.25 56.07
CA LEU A 7 -21.30 19.84 56.89
C LEU A 7 -22.66 20.45 56.45
N LEU A 8 -23.82 19.79 56.47
CA LEU A 8 -24.23 18.41 56.76
C LEU A 8 -25.78 18.33 56.64
N LEU A 9 -26.26 17.20 56.15
CA LEU A 9 -27.30 16.33 56.73
C LEU A 9 -28.78 16.74 56.95
N LEU A 10 -29.60 15.83 56.41
CA LEU A 10 -30.73 15.07 57.00
C LEU A 10 -32.12 15.73 57.18
N GLY A 11 -33.11 15.12 56.52
CA GLY A 11 -33.89 14.07 57.19
C GLY A 11 -35.38 14.36 57.40
N GLY A 12 -36.21 13.38 57.00
CA GLY A 12 -37.33 12.92 57.81
C GLY A 12 -38.72 13.42 57.43
N ALA A 13 -39.51 12.50 56.86
CA ALA A 13 -40.94 12.60 56.59
C ALA A 13 -41.81 12.59 57.86
N VAL A 14 -43.09 12.98 57.73
CA VAL A 14 -44.31 12.16 57.97
C VAL A 14 -45.53 13.07 58.18
N LEU A 15 -46.47 12.96 57.22
CA LEU A 15 -47.92 12.71 57.37
C LEU A 15 -48.78 13.59 58.29
N ALA A 16 -49.84 14.21 57.74
CA ALA A 16 -51.22 13.70 57.82
C ALA A 16 -52.27 14.70 57.28
N LEU A 17 -53.20 14.17 56.47
CA LEU A 17 -54.67 14.39 56.41
C LEU A 17 -55.23 15.72 56.92
N SER A 18 -56.20 16.42 56.33
CA SER A 18 -57.24 16.18 55.30
C SER A 18 -58.08 17.50 55.30
N LEU A 19 -58.78 17.99 54.28
CA LEU A 19 -60.06 17.56 53.71
C LEU A 19 -60.55 18.74 52.82
N ALA A 20 -61.23 18.40 51.71
CA ALA A 20 -62.20 19.13 50.89
C ALA A 20 -62.50 20.64 51.15
N GLY A 21 -62.72 21.49 50.16
CA GLY A 21 -63.09 21.29 48.77
C GLY A 21 -63.81 22.54 48.23
N CYS A 22 -64.29 22.43 46.99
CA CYS A 22 -65.09 23.39 46.20
C CYS A 22 -64.33 24.43 45.37
N GLY A 23 -64.30 24.20 44.05
CA GLY A 23 -63.87 25.19 43.07
C GLY A 23 -63.58 24.60 41.70
N THR A 24 -64.62 24.11 41.01
CA THR A 24 -64.60 23.41 39.72
C THR A 24 -63.93 24.21 38.59
N ARG A 25 -62.92 23.61 37.91
CA ARG A 25 -62.81 23.51 36.44
C ARG A 25 -61.59 22.68 36.03
N LYS A 26 -61.85 21.67 35.18
CA LYS A 26 -61.02 20.52 34.81
C LYS A 26 -59.62 20.89 34.26
N PRO A 27 -58.53 20.40 34.85
CA PRO A 27 -57.23 20.29 34.19
C PRO A 27 -57.03 18.87 33.62
N LYS A 28 -56.67 18.84 32.33
CA LYS A 28 -56.03 17.79 31.52
C LYS A 28 -56.12 16.35 32.03
N VAL A 29 -56.92 15.55 31.32
CA VAL A 29 -56.68 14.11 31.20
C VAL A 29 -55.31 13.95 30.55
N VAL A 30 -54.34 13.50 31.35
CA VAL A 30 -53.14 12.84 30.84
C VAL A 30 -53.61 11.44 30.47
N GLU A 31 -53.93 11.23 29.20
CA GLU A 31 -53.99 9.86 28.66
C GLU A 31 -52.60 9.28 28.80
N GLN A 32 -52.45 8.30 29.70
CA GLN A 32 -51.34 7.37 29.59
C GLN A 32 -51.45 6.74 28.20
N PRO A 33 -50.43 6.86 27.33
CA PRO A 33 -50.42 6.08 26.11
C PRO A 33 -50.50 4.62 26.52
N ALA A 34 -51.47 3.89 25.99
CA ALA A 34 -51.48 2.44 26.06
C ALA A 34 -50.09 1.95 25.64
N GLU A 35 -49.49 1.08 26.45
CA GLU A 35 -48.29 0.34 26.08
C GLU A 35 -48.60 -0.41 24.77
N GLN A 36 -48.22 0.19 23.64
CA GLN A 36 -48.22 -0.51 22.37
C GLN A 36 -47.17 -1.61 22.52
N ILE A 37 -47.63 -2.86 22.66
CA ILE A 37 -46.80 -4.01 22.33
C ILE A 37 -46.20 -3.66 20.96
N PRO A 38 -44.86 -3.61 20.83
CA PRO A 38 -44.26 -3.28 19.54
C PRO A 38 -44.82 -4.28 18.54
N VAL A 39 -45.60 -3.78 17.56
CA VAL A 39 -45.82 -4.55 16.35
C VAL A 39 -44.41 -4.81 15.84
N PRO A 40 -43.97 -6.08 15.68
CA PRO A 40 -42.65 -6.33 15.16
C PRO A 40 -42.59 -5.62 13.82
N THR A 41 -41.76 -4.58 13.74
CA THR A 41 -41.34 -4.02 12.47
C THR A 41 -40.92 -5.23 11.65
N PRO A 42 -41.50 -5.47 10.45
CA PRO A 42 -40.96 -6.48 9.57
C PRO A 42 -39.46 -6.21 9.52
N ALA A 43 -38.63 -7.21 9.81
CA ALA A 43 -37.21 -7.10 9.53
C ALA A 43 -37.07 -6.47 8.15
N PRO A 44 -36.12 -5.54 7.92
CA PRO A 44 -35.87 -5.06 6.57
C PRO A 44 -35.86 -6.30 5.69
N VAL A 45 -36.78 -6.38 4.73
CA VAL A 45 -36.71 -7.43 3.73
C VAL A 45 -35.35 -7.20 3.12
N GLU A 46 -34.41 -8.08 3.44
CA GLU A 46 -33.07 -8.06 2.89
C GLU A 46 -33.31 -8.16 1.38
N GLU A 47 -33.23 -7.01 0.69
CA GLU A 47 -33.36 -6.98 -0.76
C GLU A 47 -32.34 -7.99 -1.27
N ALA A 48 -32.81 -9.00 -2.00
CA ALA A 48 -31.94 -10.01 -2.60
C ALA A 48 -30.78 -9.27 -3.30
N PRO A 49 -29.52 -9.67 -3.07
CA PRO A 49 -28.38 -8.87 -3.51
C PRO A 49 -28.50 -8.60 -5.01
N THR A 50 -28.57 -7.31 -5.38
CA THR A 50 -28.65 -6.84 -6.78
C THR A 50 -27.34 -7.03 -7.55
N HIS A 51 -26.37 -7.70 -6.94
CA HIS A 51 -25.02 -7.90 -7.45
C HIS A 51 -24.56 -9.34 -7.19
N TRP A 52 -23.79 -9.88 -8.14
CA TRP A 52 -23.08 -11.14 -7.94
C TRP A 52 -22.09 -11.00 -6.78
N THR A 53 -22.09 -11.96 -5.87
CA THR A 53 -21.17 -11.96 -4.74
C THR A 53 -19.84 -12.58 -5.15
N ARG A 54 -18.75 -11.82 -5.02
CA ARG A 54 -17.39 -12.35 -5.20
C ARG A 54 -17.22 -13.61 -4.32
N PRO A 55 -16.73 -14.73 -4.87
CA PRO A 55 -16.34 -15.89 -4.09
C PRO A 55 -15.20 -15.49 -3.15
N THR A 56 -15.53 -15.34 -1.88
CA THR A 56 -14.56 -15.13 -0.81
C THR A 56 -14.45 -16.45 -0.06
N GLY A 57 -13.79 -17.44 -0.67
CA GLY A 57 -13.38 -18.62 0.09
C GLY A 57 -12.37 -18.23 1.16
N ASP A 58 -12.16 -19.08 2.16
CA ASP A 58 -11.19 -18.87 3.27
C ASP A 58 -9.74 -18.60 2.80
N SER A 59 -9.44 -18.81 1.51
CA SER A 59 -8.11 -18.70 0.90
C SER A 59 -7.78 -17.35 0.26
N ILE A 60 -8.75 -16.48 -0.01
CA ILE A 60 -8.53 -15.21 -0.74
C ILE A 60 -8.39 -14.05 0.23
N ARG A 61 -7.20 -13.47 0.30
CA ARG A 61 -6.88 -12.34 1.19
C ARG A 61 -6.66 -11.06 0.40
N GLU A 62 -7.04 -9.91 0.93
CA GLU A 62 -6.52 -8.62 0.46
C GLU A 62 -5.20 -8.36 1.21
N GLU A 63 -4.08 -8.54 0.52
CA GLU A 63 -2.75 -8.59 1.14
C GLU A 63 -1.71 -8.01 0.17
N MET A 64 -0.93 -7.02 0.64
CA MET A 64 0.25 -6.58 -0.09
C MET A 64 1.38 -7.61 0.08
N ARG A 65 1.93 -8.04 -1.06
CA ARG A 65 3.06 -8.97 -1.13
C ARG A 65 4.18 -8.28 -1.88
N GLY A 66 4.92 -7.46 -1.13
CA GLY A 66 5.88 -6.51 -1.64
C GLY A 66 7.33 -6.99 -1.64
N VAL A 67 8.14 -6.39 -2.50
CA VAL A 67 9.60 -6.52 -2.45
C VAL A 67 10.27 -5.20 -2.81
N TRP A 68 11.33 -4.83 -2.09
CA TRP A 68 12.23 -3.75 -2.51
C TRP A 68 13.26 -4.30 -3.49
N LEU A 69 13.27 -3.72 -4.69
CA LEU A 69 14.21 -4.05 -5.77
C LEU A 69 15.24 -2.91 -5.87
N THR A 70 16.44 -3.19 -5.36
CA THR A 70 17.48 -2.19 -5.08
C THR A 70 18.38 -1.98 -6.29
N THR A 71 18.52 -0.73 -6.73
CA THR A 71 19.32 -0.39 -7.92
C THR A 71 20.64 0.30 -7.59
N VAL A 72 20.79 0.85 -6.39
CA VAL A 72 22.05 1.45 -5.95
C VAL A 72 23.15 0.39 -5.96
N TYR A 73 24.30 0.73 -6.53
CA TYR A 73 25.45 -0.17 -6.72
C TYR A 73 25.18 -1.47 -7.48
N GLY A 74 24.03 -1.60 -8.16
CA GLY A 74 23.64 -2.86 -8.81
C GLY A 74 23.39 -3.98 -7.80
N LEU A 75 22.93 -3.63 -6.60
CA LEU A 75 22.75 -4.55 -5.49
C LEU A 75 21.73 -5.66 -5.78
N ASP A 76 20.61 -5.36 -6.46
CA ASP A 76 19.68 -6.34 -7.05
C ASP A 76 19.73 -6.24 -8.58
N TRP A 77 19.46 -5.05 -9.12
CA TRP A 77 19.42 -4.81 -10.56
C TRP A 77 19.73 -3.34 -10.91
N PRO A 78 20.42 -3.05 -12.01
CA PRO A 78 21.10 -3.96 -12.92
C PRO A 78 22.56 -4.20 -12.50
N ARG A 79 23.13 -5.33 -12.91
CA ARG A 79 24.58 -5.59 -12.78
C ARG A 79 25.40 -5.01 -13.93
N ASP A 80 24.78 -4.91 -15.10
CA ASP A 80 25.36 -4.38 -16.32
C ASP A 80 24.91 -2.93 -16.54
N LYS A 81 25.75 -2.11 -17.17
CA LYS A 81 25.35 -0.79 -17.67
C LYS A 81 24.57 -0.92 -18.97
N ALA A 82 23.70 0.04 -19.25
CA ALA A 82 22.97 0.16 -20.51
C ALA A 82 23.60 1.18 -21.48
N ASP A 83 24.92 1.25 -21.53
CA ASP A 83 25.71 2.13 -22.42
C ASP A 83 26.09 1.47 -23.76
N THR A 84 25.70 0.21 -23.96
CA THR A 84 25.90 -0.58 -25.19
C THR A 84 24.64 -1.38 -25.54
N PRO A 85 24.44 -1.81 -26.81
CA PRO A 85 23.30 -2.66 -27.18
C PRO A 85 23.23 -3.93 -26.33
N ASP A 86 24.38 -4.53 -26.09
CA ASP A 86 24.53 -5.74 -25.29
C ASP A 86 24.22 -5.51 -23.81
N GLY A 87 24.61 -4.35 -23.28
CA GLY A 87 24.26 -3.90 -21.94
C GLY A 87 22.75 -3.73 -21.76
N VAL A 88 22.09 -3.05 -22.70
CA VAL A 88 20.62 -2.91 -22.74
C VAL A 88 19.94 -4.29 -22.73
N ARG A 89 20.40 -5.20 -23.58
CA ARG A 89 19.88 -6.57 -23.65
C ARG A 89 20.00 -7.29 -22.30
N ARG A 90 21.17 -7.26 -21.66
CA ARG A 90 21.39 -7.90 -20.35
C ARG A 90 20.57 -7.28 -19.22
N GLN A 91 20.39 -5.97 -19.21
CA GLN A 91 19.49 -5.31 -18.24
C GLN A 91 18.05 -5.79 -18.40
N LYS A 92 17.54 -5.83 -19.64
CA LYS A 92 16.17 -6.30 -19.92
C LYS A 92 15.99 -7.76 -19.52
N GLU A 93 16.87 -8.65 -19.96
CA GLU A 93 16.80 -10.09 -19.65
C GLU A 93 16.88 -10.37 -18.14
N SER A 94 17.75 -9.67 -17.43
CA SER A 94 17.89 -9.84 -15.98
C SER A 94 16.67 -9.35 -15.20
N LEU A 95 16.08 -8.21 -15.60
CA LEU A 95 14.85 -7.73 -14.99
C LEU A 95 13.69 -8.70 -15.23
N LEU A 96 13.49 -9.16 -16.47
CA LEU A 96 12.42 -10.11 -16.78
C LEU A 96 12.52 -11.38 -15.94
N ARG A 97 13.74 -11.93 -15.77
CA ARG A 97 13.97 -13.10 -14.91
C ARG A 97 13.60 -12.85 -13.45
N ILE A 98 13.87 -11.66 -12.92
CA ILE A 98 13.47 -11.28 -11.56
C ILE A 98 11.94 -11.23 -11.48
N LEU A 99 11.29 -10.52 -12.40
CA LEU A 99 9.84 -10.31 -12.37
C LEU A 99 9.05 -11.60 -12.62
N ASP A 100 9.50 -12.47 -13.53
CA ASP A 100 8.92 -13.81 -13.75
C ASP A 100 8.94 -14.63 -12.47
N ARG A 101 10.06 -14.59 -11.74
CA ARG A 101 10.21 -15.28 -10.47
C ARG A 101 9.28 -14.71 -9.40
N LEU A 102 9.23 -13.38 -9.27
CA LEU A 102 8.36 -12.72 -8.29
C LEU A 102 6.89 -13.05 -8.54
N GLN A 103 6.44 -13.03 -9.80
CA GLN A 103 5.09 -13.44 -10.16
C GLN A 103 4.83 -14.91 -9.78
N ALA A 104 5.75 -15.82 -10.13
CA ALA A 104 5.61 -17.25 -9.81
C ALA A 104 5.61 -17.53 -8.30
N ASP A 105 6.34 -16.75 -7.51
CA ASP A 105 6.41 -16.87 -6.06
C ASP A 105 5.24 -16.14 -5.34
N GLY A 106 4.30 -15.57 -6.10
CA GLY A 106 3.05 -15.00 -5.57
C GLY A 106 3.14 -13.55 -5.10
N TYR A 107 4.18 -12.81 -5.48
CA TYR A 107 4.29 -11.38 -5.23
C TYR A 107 3.30 -10.59 -6.09
N ASN A 108 2.89 -9.42 -5.59
CA ASN A 108 2.00 -8.52 -6.33
C ASN A 108 2.51 -7.06 -6.42
N THR A 109 3.56 -6.70 -5.66
CA THR A 109 4.05 -5.31 -5.58
C THR A 109 5.58 -5.26 -5.63
N VAL A 110 6.12 -4.36 -6.46
CA VAL A 110 7.56 -4.09 -6.57
C VAL A 110 7.84 -2.62 -6.25
N PHE A 111 8.69 -2.38 -5.25
CA PHE A 111 9.25 -1.06 -4.96
C PHE A 111 10.61 -0.94 -5.68
N LEU A 112 10.60 -0.39 -6.89
CA LEU A 112 11.81 -0.25 -7.72
C LEU A 112 12.54 1.04 -7.37
N GLN A 113 13.79 0.94 -6.93
CA GLN A 113 14.59 2.12 -6.57
C GLN A 113 14.89 2.98 -7.80
N LEU A 114 14.22 4.13 -7.93
CA LEU A 114 14.40 5.07 -9.05
C LEU A 114 15.33 6.23 -8.72
N ARG A 115 15.39 6.62 -7.45
CA ARG A 115 16.28 7.67 -6.93
C ARG A 115 17.16 7.13 -5.81
N HIS A 116 18.46 7.32 -5.94
CA HIS A 116 19.47 7.04 -4.90
C HIS A 116 19.70 8.29 -4.05
N SER A 117 20.90 8.47 -3.50
CA SER A 117 21.30 9.75 -2.93
C SER A 117 21.65 10.73 -4.07
N GLY A 118 20.71 11.59 -4.44
CA GLY A 118 20.90 12.68 -5.41
C GLY A 118 21.04 12.27 -6.87
N THR A 119 20.96 10.99 -7.20
CA THR A 119 21.03 10.51 -8.60
C THR A 119 19.82 9.68 -8.94
N VAL A 120 19.39 9.74 -10.20
CA VAL A 120 18.25 8.98 -10.74
C VAL A 120 18.69 7.93 -11.76
N ILE A 121 17.80 6.99 -12.08
CA ILE A 121 18.03 5.98 -13.14
C ILE A 121 17.22 6.25 -14.42
N TYR A 122 16.73 7.48 -14.57
CA TYR A 122 15.96 7.93 -15.73
C TYR A 122 16.44 9.33 -16.17
N PRO A 123 16.18 9.76 -17.41
CA PRO A 123 16.49 11.12 -17.84
C PRO A 123 15.71 12.15 -17.01
N SER A 124 16.43 13.02 -16.29
CA SER A 124 15.85 14.06 -15.44
C SER A 124 16.56 15.39 -15.64
N ASP A 125 15.79 16.47 -15.59
CA ASP A 125 16.29 17.85 -15.59
C ASP A 125 16.68 18.34 -14.18
N TYR A 126 16.39 17.54 -13.14
CA TYR A 126 16.60 17.89 -11.74
C TYR A 126 17.83 17.23 -11.14
N GLU A 127 18.08 15.95 -11.48
CA GLU A 127 19.15 15.17 -10.89
C GLU A 127 20.02 14.46 -11.93
N PRO A 128 21.33 14.34 -11.67
CA PRO A 128 22.23 13.62 -12.54
C PRO A 128 21.84 12.14 -12.64
N LEU A 129 22.05 11.60 -13.85
CA LEU A 129 21.91 10.17 -14.11
C LEU A 129 22.98 9.38 -13.34
N SER A 130 22.57 8.24 -12.78
CA SER A 130 23.48 7.31 -12.15
C SER A 130 24.40 6.66 -13.19
N THR A 131 25.68 7.01 -13.18
CA THR A 131 26.69 6.46 -14.13
C THR A 131 26.90 4.95 -13.99
N ARG A 132 26.49 4.37 -12.85
CA ARG A 132 26.42 2.92 -12.64
C ARG A 132 25.36 2.24 -13.50
N PHE A 133 24.33 2.98 -13.89
CA PHE A 133 23.18 2.46 -14.60
C PHE A 133 23.37 2.57 -16.12
N ALA A 134 23.94 3.67 -16.61
CA ALA A 134 24.06 3.96 -18.04
C ALA A 134 25.38 4.60 -18.48
N GLY A 135 26.42 4.65 -17.62
CA GLY A 135 27.64 5.40 -17.97
C GLY A 135 27.34 6.89 -18.16
N GLU A 136 27.70 7.47 -19.30
CA GLU A 136 27.40 8.87 -19.65
C GLU A 136 25.97 9.06 -20.19
N GLY A 137 25.24 7.98 -20.48
CA GLY A 137 23.90 8.03 -21.06
C GLY A 137 23.45 6.68 -21.61
N PHE A 138 22.14 6.49 -21.74
CA PHE A 138 21.58 5.26 -22.29
C PHE A 138 21.97 5.05 -23.76
N PHE A 139 22.21 3.79 -24.12
CA PHE A 139 22.40 3.41 -25.51
C PHE A 139 21.08 3.47 -26.28
N GLY A 140 21.03 4.30 -27.33
CA GLY A 140 19.83 4.51 -28.14
C GLY A 140 18.67 5.07 -27.30
N ASP A 141 17.45 4.66 -27.64
CA ASP A 141 16.22 5.16 -26.98
C ASP A 141 15.80 4.30 -25.77
N TYR A 142 16.74 3.60 -25.13
CA TYR A 142 16.39 2.72 -24.02
C TYR A 142 15.98 3.52 -22.77
N ASP A 143 14.70 3.43 -22.42
CA ASP A 143 14.17 3.89 -21.14
C ASP A 143 13.96 2.69 -20.20
N PRO A 144 14.81 2.52 -19.16
CA PRO A 144 14.72 1.38 -18.25
C PRO A 144 13.49 1.44 -17.35
N VAL A 145 13.00 2.63 -17.01
CA VAL A 145 11.86 2.80 -16.12
C VAL A 145 10.57 2.47 -16.85
N ARG A 146 10.42 2.96 -18.09
CA ARG A 146 9.30 2.55 -18.96
C ARG A 146 9.25 1.03 -19.13
N PHE A 147 10.38 0.43 -19.47
CA PHE A 147 10.49 -1.01 -19.65
C PHE A 147 10.12 -1.78 -18.37
N ALA A 148 10.56 -1.32 -17.20
CA ALA A 148 10.25 -1.96 -15.93
C ALA A 148 8.74 -1.89 -15.60
N ILE A 149 8.09 -0.76 -15.83
CA ILE A 149 6.65 -0.58 -15.60
C ILE A 149 5.85 -1.53 -16.50
N GLU A 150 6.14 -1.53 -17.80
CA GLU A 150 5.46 -2.40 -18.75
C GLU A 150 5.67 -3.88 -18.41
N ALA A 151 6.89 -4.26 -18.03
CA ALA A 151 7.21 -5.64 -17.66
C ALA A 151 6.53 -6.09 -16.35
N CYS A 152 6.42 -5.21 -15.36
CA CYS A 152 5.65 -5.47 -14.13
C CYS A 152 4.15 -5.60 -14.44
N HIS A 153 3.58 -4.64 -15.16
CA HIS A 153 2.15 -4.61 -15.48
C HIS A 153 1.70 -5.80 -16.31
N ALA A 154 2.54 -6.28 -17.23
CA ALA A 154 2.30 -7.50 -18.02
C ALA A 154 2.23 -8.77 -17.15
N ARG A 155 2.80 -8.74 -15.94
CA ARG A 155 2.81 -9.84 -14.96
C ARG A 155 1.80 -9.65 -13.83
N GLY A 156 0.99 -8.60 -13.88
CA GLY A 156 0.08 -8.25 -12.79
C GLY A 156 0.77 -7.73 -11.54
N LEU A 157 2.04 -7.32 -11.63
CA LEU A 157 2.78 -6.67 -10.55
C LEU A 157 2.56 -5.16 -10.61
N SER A 158 2.25 -4.53 -9.47
CA SER A 158 2.34 -3.08 -9.35
C SER A 158 3.80 -2.64 -9.24
N LEU A 159 4.13 -1.47 -9.77
CA LEU A 159 5.43 -0.83 -9.65
C LEU A 159 5.29 0.51 -8.95
N HIS A 160 5.91 0.60 -7.77
CA HIS A 160 6.04 1.83 -7.01
C HIS A 160 7.46 2.39 -7.18
N ALA A 161 7.56 3.66 -7.55
CA ALA A 161 8.82 4.39 -7.66
C ALA A 161 9.41 4.63 -6.26
N TRP A 162 10.44 3.88 -5.90
CA TRP A 162 11.14 4.04 -4.64
C TRP A 162 12.17 5.18 -4.74
N LEU A 163 11.95 6.20 -3.90
CA LEU A 163 12.78 7.40 -3.79
C LEU A 163 13.45 7.44 -2.42
N VAL A 164 14.78 7.31 -2.37
CA VAL A 164 15.55 7.81 -1.22
C VAL A 164 15.31 9.31 -1.16
N THR A 165 14.98 9.90 -0.01
CA THR A 165 14.45 11.29 0.03
C THR A 165 15.50 12.36 0.31
N TYR A 166 16.04 12.42 1.53
CA TYR A 166 16.95 13.51 1.95
C TYR A 166 18.45 13.24 1.76
N PRO A 167 18.97 12.00 1.83
CA PRO A 167 20.37 11.75 1.50
C PRO A 167 20.72 12.26 0.09
N LEU A 168 21.81 13.03 -0.03
CA LEU A 168 22.20 13.69 -1.29
C LEU A 168 23.48 13.13 -1.89
N SER A 169 24.59 13.09 -1.16
CA SER A 169 25.85 12.60 -1.73
C SER A 169 26.88 12.28 -0.65
N SER A 170 27.88 11.45 -0.97
CA SER A 170 29.03 11.24 -0.08
C SER A 170 30.00 12.42 -0.20
N SER A 171 30.59 12.84 0.92
CA SER A 171 31.61 13.90 0.93
C SER A 171 32.92 13.53 0.22
N LYS A 172 33.11 12.24 -0.08
CA LYS A 172 34.30 11.72 -0.78
C LYS A 172 34.18 11.77 -2.31
N ARG A 173 33.04 12.16 -2.86
CA ARG A 173 32.80 12.27 -4.30
C ARG A 173 32.89 13.72 -4.74
N ALA A 174 32.95 13.95 -6.06
CA ALA A 174 32.80 15.28 -6.63
C ALA A 174 31.54 15.96 -6.07
N PRO A 175 31.58 17.29 -5.83
CA PRO A 175 30.44 18.00 -5.28
C PRO A 175 29.24 17.81 -6.20
N HIS A 176 28.14 17.34 -5.62
CA HIS A 176 26.88 17.20 -6.32
C HIS A 176 26.42 18.58 -6.83
N PRO A 177 25.85 18.71 -8.05
CA PRO A 177 25.41 20.01 -8.60
C PRO A 177 24.60 20.86 -7.61
N ILE A 178 23.62 20.25 -6.93
CA ILE A 178 22.83 20.91 -5.85
C ILE A 178 23.68 21.60 -4.77
N LEU A 179 24.85 21.06 -4.39
CA LEU A 179 25.72 21.72 -3.41
C LEU A 179 26.32 23.04 -3.93
N THR A 180 26.47 23.14 -5.25
CA THR A 180 27.01 24.31 -5.95
C THR A 180 25.90 25.28 -6.31
N ASP A 181 24.82 24.78 -6.90
CA ASP A 181 23.71 25.59 -7.43
C ASP A 181 22.80 26.14 -6.32
N HIS A 182 22.72 25.41 -5.19
CA HIS A 182 21.86 25.75 -4.06
C HIS A 182 22.64 25.69 -2.74
N PRO A 183 23.59 26.63 -2.52
CA PRO A 183 24.38 26.65 -1.30
C PRO A 183 23.46 26.79 -0.07
N GLY A 184 23.64 25.88 0.89
CA GLY A 184 22.86 25.83 2.12
C GLY A 184 21.56 25.03 2.06
N TRP A 185 21.25 24.35 0.94
CA TRP A 185 20.16 23.37 0.90
C TRP A 185 20.52 22.04 1.56
N ALA A 186 21.80 21.68 1.58
CA ALA A 186 22.26 20.45 2.20
C ALA A 186 23.24 20.71 3.34
N ILE A 187 23.20 19.85 4.34
CA ILE A 187 24.01 19.92 5.55
C ILE A 187 24.94 18.70 5.58
N PRO A 188 26.26 18.89 5.78
CA PRO A 188 27.18 17.79 6.00
C PRO A 188 26.88 17.10 7.33
N HIS A 189 26.74 15.78 7.29
CA HIS A 189 26.43 14.96 8.45
C HIS A 189 27.03 13.56 8.30
N LYS A 190 27.83 13.14 9.28
CA LYS A 190 28.48 11.80 9.35
C LYS A 190 29.11 11.33 8.01
N GLY A 191 29.85 12.20 7.32
CA GLY A 191 30.58 11.84 6.09
C GLY A 191 29.74 11.84 4.80
N SER A 192 28.55 12.42 4.84
CA SER A 192 27.66 12.60 3.69
C SER A 192 26.91 13.93 3.78
N TYR A 193 26.31 14.37 2.68
CA TYR A 193 25.41 15.53 2.64
C TYR A 193 23.96 15.07 2.63
N HIS A 194 23.14 15.74 3.42
CA HIS A 194 21.68 15.53 3.47
C HIS A 194 20.97 16.84 3.18
N LEU A 195 19.97 16.80 2.31
CA LEU A 195 19.05 17.92 2.11
C LEU A 195 18.37 18.27 3.45
N ASP A 196 18.24 19.55 3.74
CA ASP A 196 17.63 20.06 4.97
C ASP A 196 16.10 20.12 4.84
N PRO A 197 15.34 19.23 5.51
CA PRO A 197 13.88 19.21 5.41
C PRO A 197 13.22 20.49 5.95
N GLY A 198 13.94 21.25 6.79
CA GLY A 198 13.46 22.50 7.37
C GLY A 198 13.36 23.66 6.38
N ARG A 199 13.93 23.51 5.18
CA ARG A 199 13.90 24.55 4.14
C ARG A 199 12.71 24.36 3.21
N PRO A 200 11.83 25.37 3.05
CA PRO A 200 10.72 25.30 2.10
C PRO A 200 11.19 25.00 0.67
N GLU A 201 12.34 25.55 0.25
CA GLU A 201 12.86 25.36 -1.10
C GLU A 201 13.27 23.91 -1.37
N VAL A 202 13.82 23.23 -0.36
CA VAL A 202 14.12 21.79 -0.43
C VAL A 202 12.84 20.98 -0.54
N ARG A 203 11.78 21.36 0.17
CA ARG A 203 10.51 20.64 0.10
C ARG A 203 9.83 20.78 -1.25
N SER A 204 9.82 22.00 -1.80
CA SER A 204 9.33 22.26 -3.14
C SER A 204 10.15 21.50 -4.20
N TYR A 205 11.47 21.43 -4.02
CA TYR A 205 12.35 20.65 -4.90
C TYR A 205 11.95 19.15 -4.94
N ILE A 206 11.77 18.51 -3.78
CA ILE A 206 11.35 17.09 -3.71
C ILE A 206 9.95 16.89 -4.29
N ALA A 207 9.02 17.82 -4.05
CA ALA A 207 7.67 17.76 -4.63
C ALA A 207 7.69 17.88 -6.16
N HIS A 208 8.50 18.77 -6.72
CA HIS A 208 8.68 18.91 -8.17
C HIS A 208 9.35 17.68 -8.79
N LEU A 209 10.41 17.15 -8.17
CA LEU A 209 11.06 15.91 -8.62
C LEU A 209 10.06 14.74 -8.66
N THR A 210 9.22 14.62 -7.63
CA THR A 210 8.18 13.58 -7.56
C THR A 210 7.13 13.78 -8.67
N THR A 211 6.71 15.03 -8.90
CA THR A 211 5.72 15.38 -9.93
C THR A 211 6.26 15.14 -11.34
N ASP A 212 7.51 15.50 -11.60
CA ASP A 212 8.20 15.25 -12.86
C ASP A 212 8.24 13.75 -13.18
N LEU A 213 8.65 12.92 -12.21
CA LEU A 213 8.67 11.47 -12.35
C LEU A 213 7.29 10.92 -12.72
N VAL A 214 6.25 11.33 -11.99
CA VAL A 214 4.89 10.82 -12.20
C VAL A 214 4.24 11.33 -13.49
N ARG A 215 4.65 12.51 -13.98
CA ARG A 215 4.26 12.98 -15.33
C ARG A 215 4.90 12.13 -16.43
N ARG A 216 6.16 11.72 -16.25
CA ARG A 216 6.89 10.90 -17.22
C ARG A 216 6.38 9.47 -17.23
N TYR A 217 6.07 8.91 -16.07
CA TYR A 217 5.89 7.47 -15.89
C TYR A 217 4.56 7.12 -15.22
N PRO A 218 3.77 6.19 -15.80
CA PRO A 218 2.52 5.71 -15.20
C PRO A 218 2.80 4.68 -14.10
N VAL A 219 3.49 5.11 -13.04
CA VAL A 219 3.75 4.31 -11.85
C VAL A 219 2.48 4.14 -11.03
N ASP A 220 2.33 2.99 -10.35
CA ASP A 220 1.19 2.74 -9.47
C ASP A 220 1.29 3.56 -8.17
N GLY A 221 2.51 3.94 -7.79
CA GLY A 221 2.74 4.89 -6.71
C GLY A 221 4.18 5.38 -6.59
N VAL A 222 4.39 6.30 -5.65
CA VAL A 222 5.68 6.77 -5.17
C VAL A 222 5.88 6.30 -3.74
N HIS A 223 7.06 5.80 -3.45
CA HIS A 223 7.43 5.21 -2.17
C HIS A 223 8.68 5.88 -1.62
N PHE A 224 8.52 6.63 -0.54
CA PHE A 224 9.62 7.38 0.07
C PHE A 224 10.35 6.54 1.12
N ASP A 225 11.65 6.39 0.92
CA ASP A 225 12.60 5.87 1.90
C ASP A 225 13.52 6.99 2.37
N TYR A 226 14.14 6.81 3.54
CA TYR A 226 14.89 7.85 4.23
C TYR A 226 14.09 9.16 4.33
N PHE A 227 12.76 9.07 4.45
CA PHE A 227 11.86 10.19 4.67
C PHE A 227 11.90 10.60 6.15
N ARG A 228 13.07 11.07 6.56
CA ARG A 228 13.42 11.30 7.97
C ARG A 228 14.64 12.20 8.10
N TYR A 229 14.81 12.77 9.30
CA TYR A 229 16.10 13.36 9.68
C TYR A 229 17.16 12.25 9.80
N PRO A 230 18.44 12.57 9.54
CA PRO A 230 19.48 11.55 9.52
C PRO A 230 19.71 10.95 10.91
N GLU A 231 20.36 9.79 10.93
CA GLU A 231 20.87 9.17 12.15
C GLU A 231 21.63 10.19 13.03
N GLY A 232 21.37 10.24 14.34
CA GLY A 232 22.00 11.23 15.22
C GLY A 232 21.49 12.64 14.94
N ALA A 233 20.18 12.76 14.70
CA ALA A 233 19.51 14.02 14.31
C ALA A 233 19.75 15.15 15.32
N GLU A 234 20.03 14.85 16.58
CA GLU A 234 20.41 15.84 17.61
C GLU A 234 21.65 16.66 17.23
N GLN A 235 22.56 16.08 16.44
CA GLN A 235 23.78 16.73 15.94
C GLN A 235 23.62 17.31 14.54
N PHE A 236 22.46 17.12 13.90
CA PHE A 236 22.19 17.69 12.58
C PHE A 236 22.16 19.22 12.66
N ALA A 237 23.03 19.88 11.90
CA ALA A 237 23.37 21.30 12.03
C ALA A 237 22.36 22.27 11.37
N ASP A 238 21.07 21.99 11.50
CA ASP A 238 19.94 22.79 10.99
C ASP A 238 19.55 23.96 11.94
N GLY A 239 20.46 24.40 12.82
CA GLY A 239 20.19 25.46 13.79
C GLY A 239 19.85 26.80 13.14
N GLY A 240 20.54 27.17 12.06
CA GLY A 240 20.23 28.37 11.28
C GLY A 240 18.84 28.32 10.64
N THR A 241 18.49 27.17 10.07
CA THR A 241 17.17 26.92 9.47
C THR A 241 16.07 26.96 10.53
N TYR A 242 16.31 26.37 11.71
CA TYR A 242 15.39 26.41 12.85
C TYR A 242 15.13 27.83 13.34
N MET A 243 16.17 28.67 13.49
CA MET A 243 15.98 30.08 13.89
C MET A 243 15.13 30.85 12.89
N ARG A 244 15.19 30.50 11.60
CA ARG A 244 14.46 31.19 10.54
C ARG A 244 13.00 30.72 10.39
N TYR A 245 12.75 29.41 10.54
CA TYR A 245 11.45 28.81 10.17
C TYR A 245 10.78 28.04 11.31
N GLY A 246 11.40 27.92 12.47
CA GLY A 246 10.96 27.02 13.53
C GLY A 246 10.69 27.67 14.89
N SER A 247 10.91 28.98 15.03
CA SER A 247 10.80 29.68 16.33
C SER A 247 9.39 29.68 16.92
N GLU A 248 8.35 29.44 16.11
CA GLU A 248 6.95 29.36 16.54
C GLU A 248 6.56 27.99 17.11
N TYR A 249 7.39 26.95 16.91
CA TYR A 249 7.10 25.61 17.41
C TYR A 249 7.55 25.47 18.86
N GLU A 250 6.82 24.66 19.64
CA GLU A 250 7.13 24.36 21.04
C GLU A 250 8.55 23.81 21.26
N SER A 251 9.11 23.14 20.25
CA SER A 251 10.42 22.54 20.30
C SER A 251 10.96 22.30 18.89
N LYS A 252 12.29 22.20 18.80
CA LYS A 252 12.97 21.80 17.56
C LYS A 252 12.49 20.44 17.05
N SER A 253 12.21 19.49 17.95
CA SER A 253 11.67 18.18 17.56
C SER A 253 10.27 18.27 16.96
N ALA A 254 9.39 19.12 17.49
CA ALA A 254 8.07 19.37 16.93
C ALA A 254 8.16 20.03 15.55
N TRP A 255 9.02 21.04 15.41
CA TRP A 255 9.33 21.65 14.12
C TRP A 255 9.84 20.63 13.09
N ARG A 256 10.80 19.78 13.47
CA ARG A 256 11.34 18.74 12.57
C ARG A 256 10.28 17.74 12.12
N ARG A 257 9.39 17.27 13.01
CA ARG A 257 8.26 16.40 12.63
C ARG A 257 7.31 17.12 11.66
N ASN A 258 7.02 18.39 11.93
CA ASN A 258 6.18 19.18 11.05
C ASN A 258 6.82 19.41 9.67
N ASN A 259 8.15 19.57 9.58
CA ASN A 259 8.83 19.70 8.29
C ASN A 259 8.60 18.49 7.37
N LEU A 260 8.67 17.27 7.93
CA LEU A 260 8.35 16.05 7.17
C LEU A 260 6.87 15.98 6.79
N THR A 261 5.98 16.43 7.67
CA THR A 261 4.54 16.49 7.43
C THR A 261 4.21 17.48 6.31
N GLN A 262 4.81 18.68 6.33
CA GLN A 262 4.66 19.68 5.27
C GLN A 262 5.20 19.18 3.94
N GLN A 263 6.31 18.42 3.94
CA GLN A 263 6.81 17.80 2.72
C GLN A 263 5.77 16.87 2.07
N LEU A 264 5.05 16.06 2.86
CA LEU A 264 3.99 15.20 2.33
C LEU A 264 2.79 16.00 1.83
N ARG A 265 2.41 17.09 2.52
CA ARG A 265 1.35 18.01 2.03
C ARG A 265 1.73 18.60 0.67
N GLU A 266 2.95 19.14 0.54
CA GLU A 266 3.44 19.69 -0.73
C GLU A 266 3.49 18.64 -1.85
N VAL A 267 3.88 17.39 -1.54
CA VAL A 267 3.82 16.28 -2.51
C VAL A 267 2.38 15.96 -2.91
N ARG A 268 1.45 15.85 -1.95
CA ARG A 268 0.04 15.58 -2.22
C ARG A 268 -0.59 16.66 -3.09
N ASP A 269 -0.40 17.93 -2.73
CA ASP A 269 -0.91 19.07 -3.47
C ASP A 269 -0.36 19.10 -4.89
N SER A 270 0.95 18.83 -5.06
CA SER A 270 1.58 18.80 -6.38
C SER A 270 1.05 17.66 -7.25
N LEU A 271 0.89 16.45 -6.71
CA LEU A 271 0.29 15.32 -7.44
C LEU A 271 -1.17 15.57 -7.79
N GLN A 272 -1.95 16.16 -6.88
CA GLN A 272 -3.34 16.53 -7.13
C GLN A 272 -3.46 17.60 -8.22
N SER A 273 -2.57 18.58 -8.24
CA SER A 273 -2.58 19.67 -9.23
C SER A 273 -2.42 19.19 -10.67
N ILE A 274 -1.84 18.00 -10.86
CA ILE A 274 -1.65 17.38 -12.18
C ILE A 274 -2.65 16.25 -12.45
N GLY A 275 -3.63 16.05 -11.55
CA GLY A 275 -4.62 14.98 -11.65
C GLY A 275 -4.03 13.58 -11.50
N SER A 276 -2.90 13.43 -10.80
CA SER A 276 -2.28 12.12 -10.60
C SER A 276 -3.02 11.28 -9.56
N HIS A 277 -3.10 9.98 -9.84
CA HIS A 277 -3.64 8.96 -8.94
C HIS A 277 -2.58 8.06 -8.32
N ALA A 278 -1.30 8.37 -8.52
CA ALA A 278 -0.20 7.63 -7.90
C ALA A 278 -0.42 7.56 -6.38
N LEU A 279 -0.31 6.34 -5.85
CA LEU A 279 -0.32 6.13 -4.40
C LEU A 279 0.93 6.75 -3.77
N VAL A 280 0.83 7.28 -2.56
CA VAL A 280 1.96 7.82 -1.79
C VAL A 280 2.19 6.93 -0.59
N SER A 281 3.39 6.42 -0.41
CA SER A 281 3.76 5.66 0.79
C SER A 281 5.13 6.05 1.32
N VAL A 282 5.38 5.69 2.58
CA VAL A 282 6.65 5.95 3.27
C VAL A 282 7.12 4.66 3.95
N ALA A 283 8.43 4.42 3.93
CA ALA A 283 9.10 3.42 4.76
C ALA A 283 9.65 4.06 6.05
N PRO A 284 8.90 4.05 7.17
CA PRO A 284 9.42 4.50 8.45
C PRO A 284 10.35 3.47 9.09
N LEU A 285 11.10 3.91 10.13
CA LEU A 285 11.76 2.96 11.03
C LEU A 285 10.74 2.00 11.63
N GLY A 286 11.11 0.73 11.83
CA GLY A 286 10.17 -0.29 12.31
C GLY A 286 9.63 -0.08 13.72
N LYS A 287 10.26 0.74 14.57
CA LYS A 287 9.76 1.01 15.93
C LYS A 287 9.08 2.37 15.91
N LEU A 288 7.77 2.44 16.14
CA LEU A 288 7.03 3.69 16.01
C LEU A 288 7.44 4.68 17.11
N ARG A 289 7.25 4.31 18.38
CA ARG A 289 7.58 5.15 19.55
C ARG A 289 8.33 4.37 20.61
N LYS A 290 8.65 4.99 21.75
CA LYS A 290 9.15 4.24 22.91
C LYS A 290 7.96 3.61 23.64
N ILE A 291 8.03 2.31 23.90
CA ILE A 291 7.04 1.58 24.71
C ILE A 291 7.58 1.48 26.14
N ALA A 292 6.90 2.09 27.10
CA ALA A 292 7.42 2.21 28.48
C ALA A 292 7.63 0.84 29.17
N ASP A 293 6.76 -0.12 28.88
CA ASP A 293 6.65 -1.39 29.63
C ASP A 293 7.63 -2.49 29.16
N LEU A 294 8.43 -2.26 28.11
CA LEU A 294 9.38 -3.27 27.61
C LEU A 294 10.67 -3.38 28.44
N GLY A 295 10.88 -2.50 29.43
CA GLY A 295 11.96 -2.62 30.43
C GLY A 295 13.39 -2.59 29.87
N ARG A 296 13.60 -2.34 28.57
CA ARG A 296 14.90 -2.33 27.89
C ARG A 296 15.00 -1.23 26.84
N SER A 297 16.23 -0.97 26.36
CA SER A 297 16.43 -0.01 25.27
C SER A 297 15.82 -0.51 23.96
N HIS A 298 15.05 0.36 23.32
CA HIS A 298 14.43 0.13 22.01
C HIS A 298 15.38 0.42 20.85
N GLY A 299 16.57 0.98 21.10
CA GLY A 299 17.35 1.61 20.03
C GLY A 299 16.60 2.83 19.47
N TRP A 300 16.60 3.00 18.15
CA TRP A 300 15.91 4.12 17.52
C TRP A 300 14.46 3.82 17.19
N THR A 301 13.68 4.90 17.27
CA THR A 301 12.25 4.96 16.99
C THR A 301 11.96 6.00 15.92
N ALA A 302 10.91 5.81 15.16
CA ALA A 302 10.45 6.68 14.10
C ALA A 302 10.18 8.10 14.66
N TYR A 303 9.41 8.20 15.74
CA TYR A 303 8.96 9.48 16.30
C TYR A 303 10.05 10.26 17.02
N GLU A 304 10.75 9.63 17.96
CA GLU A 304 11.70 10.35 18.83
C GLU A 304 13.07 10.53 18.18
N SER A 305 13.56 9.53 17.44
CA SER A 305 14.96 9.50 17.01
C SER A 305 15.19 10.18 15.67
N VAL A 306 14.22 10.10 14.76
CA VAL A 306 14.35 10.55 13.36
C VAL A 306 13.16 11.41 12.88
N HIS A 307 12.27 11.77 13.81
CA HIS A 307 11.18 12.73 13.65
C HIS A 307 10.11 12.35 12.61
N GLN A 308 9.90 11.06 12.37
CA GLN A 308 8.80 10.55 11.55
C GLN A 308 7.51 10.50 12.40
N ASP A 309 6.39 10.99 11.86
CA ASP A 309 5.09 10.95 12.54
C ASP A 309 4.00 10.29 11.67
N PRO A 310 4.07 8.97 11.46
CA PRO A 310 3.13 8.27 10.59
C PRO A 310 1.69 8.28 11.09
N GLU A 311 1.47 8.46 12.40
CA GLU A 311 0.13 8.61 12.96
C GLU A 311 -0.52 9.89 12.42
N THR A 312 0.18 11.03 12.49
CA THR A 312 -0.29 12.28 11.89
C THR A 312 -0.48 12.15 10.38
N TRP A 313 0.49 11.54 9.67
CA TRP A 313 0.41 11.38 8.21
C TRP A 313 -0.79 10.54 7.77
N GLY A 314 -1.07 9.44 8.48
CA GLY A 314 -2.24 8.59 8.22
C GLY A 314 -3.54 9.29 8.55
N ARG A 315 -3.64 9.93 9.73
CA ARG A 315 -4.83 10.66 10.17
C ARG A 315 -5.22 11.80 9.22
N GLU A 316 -4.23 12.49 8.65
CA GLU A 316 -4.45 13.56 7.68
C GLU A 316 -4.57 13.07 6.22
N GLY A 317 -4.46 11.75 5.96
CA GLY A 317 -4.54 11.20 4.60
C GLY A 317 -3.35 11.56 3.69
N LEU A 318 -2.21 11.94 4.27
CA LEU A 318 -1.02 12.39 3.53
C LEU A 318 -0.27 11.25 2.85
N VAL A 319 -0.49 10.03 3.31
CA VAL A 319 -0.01 8.78 2.68
C VAL A 319 -1.19 7.84 2.52
N ASP A 320 -1.13 6.98 1.51
CA ASP A 320 -2.14 5.94 1.26
C ASP A 320 -1.84 4.66 2.05
N PHE A 321 -0.58 4.42 2.41
CA PHE A 321 -0.13 3.35 3.30
C PHE A 321 1.30 3.60 3.77
N ILE A 322 1.76 2.82 4.76
CA ILE A 322 3.16 2.83 5.21
C ILE A 322 3.76 1.43 5.25
N VAL A 323 5.09 1.36 5.18
CA VAL A 323 5.86 0.11 5.22
C VAL A 323 6.95 0.15 6.31
N PRO A 324 6.61 0.02 7.60
CA PRO A 324 7.61 0.06 8.67
C PRO A 324 8.67 -1.02 8.53
N MET A 325 9.94 -0.62 8.61
CA MET A 325 11.10 -1.51 8.49
C MET A 325 11.32 -2.34 9.77
N MET A 326 10.53 -3.39 9.96
CA MET A 326 10.54 -4.33 11.10
C MET A 326 11.75 -5.26 11.08
N TYR A 327 12.96 -4.72 10.91
CA TYR A 327 14.20 -5.48 10.69
C TYR A 327 14.86 -5.92 12.00
N TYR A 328 14.05 -6.44 12.92
CA TYR A 328 14.44 -6.99 14.20
C TYR A 328 13.50 -8.17 14.54
N ARG A 329 13.88 -8.95 15.55
CA ARG A 329 13.18 -10.14 16.02
C ARG A 329 13.07 -10.11 17.56
N ASP A 330 12.75 -11.26 18.15
CA ASP A 330 12.66 -11.49 19.59
C ASP A 330 11.52 -10.69 20.26
N ASP A 331 11.66 -10.43 21.57
CA ASP A 331 10.71 -9.74 22.45
C ASP A 331 10.32 -8.32 22.00
N LEU A 332 11.05 -7.74 21.04
CA LEU A 332 10.74 -6.44 20.46
C LEU A 332 9.78 -6.52 19.28
N TYR A 333 9.69 -7.65 18.56
CA TYR A 333 8.91 -7.70 17.31
C TYR A 333 7.40 -7.51 17.56
N SER A 334 6.81 -8.38 18.37
CA SER A 334 5.35 -8.38 18.65
C SER A 334 4.82 -7.06 19.20
N PRO A 335 5.44 -6.45 20.24
CA PRO A 335 4.93 -5.20 20.81
C PRO A 335 4.87 -4.06 19.79
N PHE A 336 5.90 -3.93 18.96
CA PHE A 336 5.93 -2.89 17.94
C PHE A 336 4.98 -3.17 16.77
N LEU A 337 4.81 -4.43 16.39
CA LEU A 337 3.83 -4.82 15.37
C LEU A 337 2.40 -4.43 15.80
N ARG A 338 2.06 -4.69 17.07
CA ARG A 338 0.77 -4.29 17.66
C ARG A 338 0.66 -2.77 17.81
N GLU A 339 1.73 -2.09 18.20
CA GLU A 339 1.73 -0.62 18.25
C GLU A 339 1.39 0.00 16.87
N TRP A 340 1.96 -0.53 15.78
CA TRP A 340 1.58 -0.09 14.43
C TRP A 340 0.11 -0.35 14.10
N LYS A 341 -0.41 -1.52 14.48
CA LYS A 341 -1.81 -1.89 14.30
C LYS A 341 -2.73 -0.89 15.02
N GLU A 342 -2.44 -0.57 16.26
CA GLU A 342 -3.29 0.25 17.12
C GLU A 342 -3.23 1.73 16.77
N GLN A 343 -2.03 2.26 16.53
CA GLN A 343 -1.81 3.70 16.36
C GLN A 343 -2.00 4.16 14.91
N VAL A 344 -1.63 3.33 13.93
CA VAL A 344 -1.57 3.77 12.52
C VAL A 344 -2.54 3.01 11.63
N ALA A 345 -2.68 1.69 11.80
CA ALA A 345 -3.50 0.87 10.91
C ALA A 345 -5.01 1.20 10.96
N ARG A 346 -5.44 1.98 11.94
CA ARG A 346 -6.80 2.52 12.04
C ARG A 346 -7.12 3.63 11.03
N TYR A 347 -6.09 4.28 10.48
CA TYR A 347 -6.23 5.36 9.51
C TYR A 347 -5.89 4.90 8.09
N ILE A 348 -4.84 4.10 7.94
CA ILE A 348 -4.27 3.69 6.66
C ILE A 348 -3.73 2.26 6.76
N PRO A 349 -3.65 1.50 5.65
CA PRO A 349 -2.94 0.22 5.61
C PRO A 349 -1.50 0.32 6.12
N VAL A 350 -1.07 -0.72 6.84
CA VAL A 350 0.30 -0.88 7.32
C VAL A 350 0.82 -2.23 6.81
N VAL A 351 1.97 -2.20 6.16
CA VAL A 351 2.61 -3.37 5.55
C VAL A 351 3.95 -3.63 6.24
N ALA A 352 4.14 -4.78 6.87
CA ALA A 352 5.36 -5.04 7.63
C ALA A 352 6.57 -5.24 6.71
N GLY A 353 7.59 -4.40 6.85
CA GLY A 353 8.88 -4.55 6.17
C GLY A 353 9.73 -5.62 6.86
N LEU A 354 9.95 -6.77 6.22
CA LEU A 354 10.70 -7.89 6.78
C LEU A 354 12.12 -7.98 6.19
N ALA A 355 13.03 -8.63 6.92
CA ALA A 355 14.48 -8.57 6.69
C ALA A 355 15.13 -9.93 6.38
N PRO A 356 14.78 -10.63 5.28
CA PRO A 356 15.44 -11.88 4.91
C PRO A 356 16.95 -11.77 4.76
N TYR A 357 17.50 -10.57 4.47
CA TYR A 357 18.96 -10.35 4.45
C TYR A 357 19.66 -10.67 5.78
N ARG A 358 18.96 -10.61 6.91
CA ARG A 358 19.51 -10.91 8.24
C ARG A 358 19.86 -12.39 8.42
N VAL A 359 19.30 -13.28 7.59
CA VAL A 359 19.70 -14.70 7.52
C VAL A 359 21.18 -14.78 7.12
N GLU A 360 21.57 -14.04 6.08
CA GLU A 360 22.97 -13.97 5.61
C GLU A 360 23.86 -13.15 6.55
N GLU A 361 23.43 -11.92 6.90
CA GLU A 361 24.31 -10.96 7.58
C GLU A 361 24.51 -11.24 9.06
N THR A 362 23.51 -11.83 9.72
CA THR A 362 23.50 -12.00 11.18
C THR A 362 23.16 -13.42 11.63
N GLY A 363 22.97 -14.36 10.70
CA GLY A 363 22.66 -15.76 11.02
C GLY A 363 21.27 -15.96 11.62
N TRP A 364 20.29 -15.14 11.24
CA TRP A 364 18.91 -15.43 11.63
C TRP A 364 18.48 -16.79 11.07
N PRO A 365 17.80 -17.64 11.86
CA PRO A 365 17.09 -18.79 11.32
C PRO A 365 16.06 -18.33 10.29
N GLU A 366 15.94 -19.07 9.20
CA GLU A 366 14.98 -18.75 8.14
C GLU A 366 13.53 -18.83 8.63
N THR A 367 13.25 -19.63 9.67
CA THR A 367 11.93 -19.76 10.30
C THR A 367 11.40 -18.44 10.83
N VAL A 368 12.28 -17.50 11.20
CA VAL A 368 11.87 -16.16 11.64
C VAL A 368 11.03 -15.46 10.56
N ILE A 369 11.31 -15.70 9.28
CA ILE A 369 10.52 -15.11 8.19
C ILE A 369 9.11 -15.70 8.15
N GLU A 370 8.97 -17.00 8.38
CA GLU A 370 7.66 -17.67 8.47
C GLU A 370 6.86 -17.16 9.67
N GLU A 371 7.51 -17.13 10.84
CA GLU A 371 6.93 -16.65 12.10
C GLU A 371 6.42 -15.21 11.97
N GLN A 372 7.21 -14.33 11.36
CA GLN A 372 6.85 -12.92 11.17
C GLN A 372 5.70 -12.72 10.17
N ILE A 373 5.62 -13.54 9.11
CA ILE A 373 4.46 -13.53 8.19
C ILE A 373 3.20 -14.01 8.91
N ALA A 374 3.31 -15.08 9.71
CA ALA A 374 2.18 -15.62 10.46
C ALA A 374 1.66 -14.61 11.48
N GLU A 375 2.55 -13.96 12.23
CA GLU A 375 2.18 -12.98 13.24
C GLU A 375 1.58 -11.70 12.62
N GLU A 376 2.10 -11.23 11.48
CA GLU A 376 1.52 -10.10 10.73
C GLU A 376 0.05 -10.36 10.38
N ARG A 377 -0.24 -11.57 9.90
CA ARG A 377 -1.60 -12.01 9.56
C ARG A 377 -2.47 -12.17 10.80
N GLU A 378 -1.93 -12.68 11.91
CA GLU A 378 -2.65 -12.82 13.18
C GLU A 378 -3.04 -11.46 13.76
N VAL A 379 -2.13 -10.48 13.74
CA VAL A 379 -2.40 -9.09 14.16
C VAL A 379 -3.35 -8.39 13.17
N GLY A 380 -3.46 -8.89 11.94
CA GLY A 380 -4.36 -8.38 10.92
C GLY A 380 -3.87 -7.08 10.30
N LEU A 381 -2.58 -6.98 10.01
CA LEU A 381 -2.04 -5.90 9.19
C LEU A 381 -2.32 -6.18 7.70
N SER A 382 -1.81 -5.33 6.81
CA SER A 382 -2.19 -5.31 5.39
C SER A 382 -1.20 -6.03 4.47
N GLY A 383 -0.32 -6.86 5.03
CA GLY A 383 0.64 -7.69 4.31
C GLY A 383 2.09 -7.40 4.68
N VAL A 384 3.00 -7.92 3.86
CA VAL A 384 4.45 -7.90 4.10
C VAL A 384 5.22 -7.39 2.88
N CYS A 385 6.39 -6.80 3.14
CA CYS A 385 7.33 -6.38 2.11
C CYS A 385 8.75 -6.81 2.48
N PHE A 386 9.48 -7.45 1.57
CA PHE A 386 10.82 -7.96 1.89
C PHE A 386 11.93 -7.02 1.41
N PHE A 387 12.81 -6.64 2.34
CA PHE A 387 14.10 -6.05 2.01
C PHE A 387 15.16 -7.15 2.04
N ARG A 388 15.73 -7.55 0.91
CA ARG A 388 15.50 -7.07 -0.46
C ARG A 388 15.46 -8.23 -1.45
N GLU A 389 15.17 -7.93 -2.71
CA GLU A 389 14.88 -8.92 -3.77
C GLU A 389 15.87 -10.08 -3.85
N VAL A 390 17.19 -9.84 -3.80
CA VAL A 390 18.17 -10.93 -3.92
C VAL A 390 18.03 -11.98 -2.81
N HIS A 391 17.60 -11.57 -1.62
CA HIS A 391 17.43 -12.43 -0.42
C HIS A 391 16.13 -13.25 -0.44
N THR A 392 15.26 -13.02 -1.41
CA THR A 392 14.05 -13.82 -1.64
C THR A 392 14.17 -14.70 -2.89
N GLY A 393 15.31 -14.62 -3.60
CA GLY A 393 15.54 -15.30 -4.87
C GLY A 393 16.25 -16.65 -4.75
N ALA A 394 16.69 -17.15 -5.90
CA ALA A 394 17.31 -18.48 -6.02
C ALA A 394 18.61 -18.67 -5.22
N ARG A 395 19.28 -17.58 -4.82
CA ARG A 395 20.46 -17.63 -3.95
C ARG A 395 20.12 -18.10 -2.52
N PHE A 396 18.87 -17.92 -2.09
CA PHE A 396 18.38 -18.26 -0.76
C PHE A 396 17.18 -19.22 -0.88
N PRO A 397 17.40 -20.47 -1.32
CA PRO A 397 16.31 -21.38 -1.68
C PRO A 397 15.40 -21.75 -0.51
N ALA A 398 15.93 -21.80 0.72
CA ALA A 398 15.13 -22.06 1.93
C ALA A 398 14.17 -20.89 2.22
N THR A 399 14.69 -19.66 2.29
CA THR A 399 13.88 -18.45 2.46
C THR A 399 12.85 -18.29 1.34
N ARG A 400 13.26 -18.51 0.08
CA ARG A 400 12.34 -18.48 -1.07
C ARG A 400 11.21 -19.49 -0.92
N ARG A 401 11.53 -20.73 -0.50
CA ARG A 401 10.52 -21.77 -0.28
C ARG A 401 9.51 -21.33 0.78
N ILE A 402 9.97 -20.86 1.94
CA ILE A 402 9.10 -20.36 3.01
C ILE A 402 8.14 -19.29 2.47
N ILE A 403 8.66 -18.30 1.75
CA ILE A 403 7.84 -17.21 1.20
C ILE A 403 6.84 -17.74 0.17
N ALA A 404 7.27 -18.57 -0.78
CA ALA A 404 6.39 -19.12 -1.81
C ALA A 404 5.29 -20.01 -1.21
N GLU A 405 5.60 -20.77 -0.16
CA GLU A 405 4.60 -21.57 0.55
C GLU A 405 3.59 -20.69 1.29
N ALA A 406 4.06 -19.62 1.95
CA ALA A 406 3.20 -18.64 2.62
C ALA A 406 2.33 -17.83 1.64
N PHE A 407 2.78 -17.64 0.41
CA PHE A 407 2.10 -16.92 -0.67
C PHE A 407 1.30 -17.82 -1.61
N ARG A 408 1.30 -19.13 -1.40
CA ARG A 408 0.52 -20.10 -2.19
C ARG A 408 -0.98 -19.76 -2.27
N PRO A 409 -1.67 -19.36 -1.17
CA PRO A 409 -3.05 -18.91 -1.28
C PRO A 409 -3.14 -17.65 -2.12
N THR A 410 -4.18 -17.55 -2.96
CA THR A 410 -4.40 -16.36 -3.79
C THR A 410 -4.59 -15.12 -2.92
N ALA A 411 -3.91 -14.02 -3.25
CA ALA A 411 -4.20 -12.72 -2.66
C ALA A 411 -4.56 -11.70 -3.73
N LEU A 412 -5.45 -10.80 -3.34
CA LEU A 412 -5.83 -9.63 -4.07
C LEU A 412 -4.98 -8.44 -3.59
N PRO A 413 -4.64 -7.51 -4.49
CA PRO A 413 -4.08 -6.22 -4.08
C PRO A 413 -5.03 -5.49 -3.12
N LEU A 414 -4.47 -4.63 -2.28
CA LEU A 414 -5.25 -3.83 -1.34
C LEU A 414 -6.19 -2.85 -2.06
N ALA A 415 -7.39 -2.67 -1.51
CA ALA A 415 -8.29 -1.59 -1.87
C ALA A 415 -8.05 -0.37 -0.98
N PHE A 416 -7.55 0.72 -1.56
CA PHE A 416 -7.22 1.94 -0.82
C PHE A 416 -8.45 2.84 -0.62
N ALA A 417 -8.55 3.46 0.56
CA ALA A 417 -9.72 4.27 0.95
C ALA A 417 -10.03 5.41 -0.03
N ARG A 418 -9.00 6.07 -0.58
CA ARG A 418 -9.14 7.14 -1.59
C ARG A 418 -9.89 6.68 -2.85
N GLY A 419 -9.82 5.39 -3.17
CA GLY A 419 -10.51 4.80 -4.30
C GLY A 419 -12.00 4.67 -4.14
N LYS A 420 -12.55 4.74 -2.92
CA LYS A 420 -13.99 4.58 -2.70
C LYS A 420 -14.80 5.72 -3.31
N ALA A 421 -14.22 6.92 -3.39
CA ALA A 421 -14.82 8.06 -4.08
C ALA A 421 -14.91 7.88 -5.61
N PHE A 422 -14.16 6.93 -6.17
CA PHE A 422 -14.09 6.63 -7.60
C PHE A 422 -14.51 5.19 -7.88
N GLN A 423 -15.41 4.65 -7.07
CA GLN A 423 -15.90 3.29 -7.28
C GLN A 423 -16.62 3.21 -8.63
N ALA A 424 -16.19 2.27 -9.47
CA ALA A 424 -16.80 2.05 -10.78
C ALA A 424 -18.20 1.46 -10.62
N ALA A 425 -19.09 1.72 -11.59
CA ALA A 425 -20.34 0.96 -11.68
C ALA A 425 -20.06 -0.51 -12.00
N ALA A 426 -21.03 -1.37 -11.75
CA ALA A 426 -20.90 -2.81 -11.99
C ALA A 426 -20.81 -3.12 -13.50
N PRO A 427 -19.93 -4.05 -13.93
CA PRO A 427 -20.03 -4.63 -15.25
C PRO A 427 -21.38 -5.36 -15.45
N THR A 428 -21.92 -5.25 -16.65
CA THR A 428 -23.22 -5.83 -17.04
C THR A 428 -23.08 -6.65 -18.32
N GLU A 429 -24.16 -7.35 -18.71
CA GLU A 429 -24.28 -8.02 -20.00
C GLU A 429 -23.11 -8.97 -20.34
N LEU A 430 -22.72 -9.81 -19.37
CA LEU A 430 -21.74 -10.87 -19.62
C LEU A 430 -22.30 -11.79 -20.73
N ALA A 431 -21.47 -12.08 -21.73
CA ALA A 431 -21.85 -12.88 -22.89
C ALA A 431 -20.67 -13.72 -23.39
N LEU A 432 -20.97 -14.92 -23.87
CA LEU A 432 -20.01 -15.80 -24.55
C LEU A 432 -20.25 -15.78 -26.05
N LYS A 433 -19.17 -15.71 -26.83
CA LYS A 433 -19.20 -15.80 -28.29
C LYS A 433 -18.19 -16.85 -28.79
N PRO A 434 -18.48 -17.57 -29.89
CA PRO A 434 -17.53 -18.50 -30.48
C PRO A 434 -16.28 -17.77 -30.98
N ALA A 435 -15.10 -18.33 -30.71
CA ALA A 435 -13.83 -17.93 -31.35
C ALA A 435 -13.25 -19.02 -32.27
N GLY A 436 -13.85 -20.21 -32.27
CA GLY A 436 -13.43 -21.36 -33.05
C GLY A 436 -12.29 -22.14 -32.38
N ARG A 437 -11.98 -23.33 -32.92
CA ARG A 437 -10.89 -24.21 -32.44
C ARG A 437 -10.96 -24.57 -30.94
N GLY A 438 -12.17 -24.73 -30.38
CA GLY A 438 -12.34 -25.05 -28.96
C GLY A 438 -12.25 -23.84 -28.03
N GLU A 439 -12.30 -22.63 -28.59
CA GLU A 439 -12.19 -21.37 -27.85
C GLU A 439 -13.48 -20.54 -27.91
N VAL A 440 -13.71 -19.78 -26.85
CA VAL A 440 -14.78 -18.78 -26.75
C VAL A 440 -14.20 -17.45 -26.26
N VAL A 441 -14.91 -16.36 -26.54
CA VAL A 441 -14.64 -15.05 -25.93
C VAL A 441 -15.75 -14.75 -24.95
N LEU A 442 -15.38 -14.59 -23.68
CA LEU A 442 -16.22 -13.95 -22.67
C LEU A 442 -16.05 -12.44 -22.79
N SER A 443 -17.14 -11.71 -22.92
CA SER A 443 -17.17 -10.24 -22.97
C SER A 443 -18.22 -9.69 -22.03
N TRP A 444 -18.07 -8.44 -21.61
CA TRP A 444 -19.04 -7.72 -20.78
C TRP A 444 -19.10 -6.25 -21.20
N GLN A 445 -20.18 -5.59 -20.84
CA GLN A 445 -20.31 -4.15 -21.04
C GLN A 445 -19.48 -3.41 -19.98
N GLN A 446 -18.60 -2.53 -20.45
CA GLN A 446 -17.82 -1.65 -19.60
C GLN A 446 -18.68 -0.50 -19.06
N PRO A 447 -18.67 -0.20 -17.76
CA PRO A 447 -19.31 0.99 -17.21
C PRO A 447 -18.57 2.24 -17.65
N GLU A 448 -19.26 3.38 -17.66
CA GLU A 448 -18.61 4.66 -17.88
C GLU A 448 -17.53 4.88 -16.82
N ALA A 449 -16.32 5.20 -17.28
CA ALA A 449 -15.18 5.53 -16.44
C ALA A 449 -14.51 6.78 -16.99
N PRO A 450 -14.07 7.72 -16.13
CA PRO A 450 -13.29 8.86 -16.59
C PRO A 450 -12.02 8.37 -17.29
N LYS A 451 -11.66 8.96 -18.44
CA LYS A 451 -10.48 8.54 -19.23
C LYS A 451 -9.17 8.55 -18.42
N HIS A 452 -9.08 9.39 -17.40
CA HIS A 452 -7.92 9.51 -16.52
C HIS A 452 -7.88 8.46 -15.39
N LEU A 453 -8.96 7.69 -15.22
CA LEU A 453 -9.11 6.59 -14.25
C LEU A 453 -9.46 5.30 -15.00
N PRO A 454 -8.49 4.68 -15.70
CA PRO A 454 -8.75 3.45 -16.43
C PRO A 454 -9.15 2.34 -15.45
N LEU A 455 -10.15 1.57 -15.85
CA LEU A 455 -10.56 0.37 -15.13
C LEU A 455 -9.74 -0.82 -15.63
N THR A 456 -9.41 -1.70 -14.69
CA THR A 456 -8.99 -3.06 -14.99
C THR A 456 -10.07 -4.03 -14.52
N TRP A 457 -9.90 -5.30 -14.87
CA TRP A 457 -10.91 -6.31 -14.58
C TRP A 457 -10.30 -7.51 -13.88
N ARG A 458 -11.04 -8.05 -12.91
CA ARG A 458 -10.79 -9.38 -12.35
C ARG A 458 -11.81 -10.35 -12.90
N LEU A 459 -11.33 -11.47 -13.42
CA LEU A 459 -12.18 -12.55 -13.90
C LEU A 459 -12.12 -13.73 -12.94
N TRP A 460 -13.28 -14.06 -12.39
CA TRP A 460 -13.50 -15.21 -11.54
C TRP A 460 -14.24 -16.30 -12.29
N VAL A 461 -13.89 -17.53 -11.96
CA VAL A 461 -14.63 -18.71 -12.39
C VAL A 461 -15.01 -19.53 -11.17
N ILE A 462 -16.26 -19.98 -11.12
CA ILE A 462 -16.71 -21.01 -10.19
C ILE A 462 -17.08 -22.24 -11.03
N THR A 463 -16.33 -23.32 -10.88
CA THR A 463 -16.70 -24.61 -11.47
C THR A 463 -17.49 -25.43 -10.45
N THR A 464 -18.53 -26.11 -10.91
CA THR A 464 -19.24 -27.11 -10.10
C THR A 464 -18.91 -28.47 -10.68
N ASP A 465 -18.48 -29.43 -9.87
CA ASP A 465 -18.23 -30.81 -10.33
C ASP A 465 -19.53 -31.64 -10.43
N GLU A 466 -19.43 -32.93 -10.77
CA GLU A 466 -20.59 -33.83 -10.85
C GLU A 466 -21.22 -34.14 -9.48
N SER A 467 -20.47 -33.99 -8.39
CA SER A 467 -20.96 -34.15 -7.01
C SER A 467 -21.70 -32.91 -6.49
N GLY A 468 -21.61 -31.80 -7.21
CA GLY A 468 -22.16 -30.50 -6.81
C GLY A 468 -21.18 -29.63 -6.01
N ALA A 469 -19.93 -30.06 -5.84
CA ALA A 469 -18.93 -29.26 -5.13
C ALA A 469 -18.48 -28.08 -6.01
N LYS A 470 -18.42 -26.89 -5.40
CA LYS A 470 -18.02 -25.65 -6.08
C LYS A 470 -16.56 -25.31 -5.80
N HIS A 471 -15.81 -24.95 -6.84
CA HIS A 471 -14.44 -24.47 -6.73
C HIS A 471 -14.30 -23.10 -7.39
N ALA A 472 -13.88 -22.10 -6.61
CA ALA A 472 -13.66 -20.74 -7.10
C ALA A 472 -12.19 -20.52 -7.45
N THR A 473 -11.94 -19.93 -8.62
CA THR A 473 -10.59 -19.62 -9.13
C THR A 473 -10.56 -18.18 -9.64
N LEU A 474 -9.53 -17.42 -9.24
CA LEU A 474 -9.20 -16.15 -9.88
C LEU A 474 -8.47 -16.45 -11.19
N LEU A 475 -9.21 -16.53 -12.28
CA LEU A 475 -8.66 -16.92 -13.59
C LEU A 475 -7.75 -15.84 -14.17
N ALA A 476 -8.15 -14.57 -14.03
CA ALA A 476 -7.31 -13.45 -14.42
C ALA A 476 -7.33 -12.36 -13.33
N PRO A 477 -6.20 -12.09 -12.66
CA PRO A 477 -6.13 -11.08 -11.59
C PRO A 477 -6.18 -9.65 -12.13
N ARG A 478 -5.87 -9.45 -13.43
CA ARG A 478 -5.89 -8.15 -14.09
C ARG A 478 -6.05 -8.31 -15.60
N LEU A 479 -7.16 -7.80 -16.14
CA LEU A 479 -7.36 -7.61 -17.58
C LEU A 479 -7.51 -6.11 -17.87
N THR A 480 -7.01 -5.66 -19.02
CA THR A 480 -7.13 -4.27 -19.48
C THR A 480 -8.21 -4.08 -20.54
N SER A 481 -8.84 -5.17 -20.98
CA SER A 481 -9.93 -5.18 -21.96
C SER A 481 -11.18 -5.80 -21.33
N PRO A 482 -12.39 -5.37 -21.71
CA PRO A 482 -13.64 -5.91 -21.18
C PRO A 482 -14.02 -7.27 -21.83
N GLN A 483 -13.00 -8.08 -22.11
CA GLN A 483 -13.14 -9.40 -22.71
C GLN A 483 -11.94 -10.29 -22.38
N CYS A 484 -12.17 -11.59 -22.36
CA CYS A 484 -11.17 -12.62 -22.14
C CYS A 484 -11.44 -13.80 -23.07
N LYS A 485 -10.38 -14.30 -23.71
CA LYS A 485 -10.44 -15.52 -24.50
C LYS A 485 -10.23 -16.72 -23.59
N LEU A 486 -11.08 -17.73 -23.72
CA LEU A 486 -11.11 -18.92 -22.87
C LEU A 486 -11.05 -20.17 -23.75
N VAL A 487 -10.42 -21.24 -23.24
CA VAL A 487 -10.39 -22.54 -23.90
C VAL A 487 -11.36 -23.48 -23.17
N ALA A 488 -12.32 -24.05 -23.89
CA ALA A 488 -13.38 -24.86 -23.26
C ALA A 488 -12.84 -26.12 -22.57
N SER A 489 -11.69 -26.65 -23.03
CA SER A 489 -11.04 -27.82 -22.41
C SER A 489 -10.51 -27.56 -21.01
N ASP A 490 -10.26 -26.30 -20.63
CA ASP A 490 -9.74 -25.94 -19.31
C ASP A 490 -10.75 -26.22 -18.19
N PHE A 491 -12.04 -26.36 -18.55
CA PHE A 491 -13.13 -26.62 -17.62
C PHE A 491 -13.60 -28.08 -17.62
N ASN A 492 -12.86 -28.99 -18.28
CA ASN A 492 -13.17 -30.41 -18.28
C ASN A 492 -13.27 -30.97 -16.85
N GLY A 493 -14.28 -31.80 -16.60
CA GLY A 493 -14.60 -32.34 -15.27
C GLY A 493 -15.61 -31.51 -14.48
N SER A 494 -16.04 -30.35 -15.01
CA SER A 494 -17.10 -29.53 -14.42
C SER A 494 -18.46 -29.87 -15.04
N SER A 495 -19.52 -29.95 -14.23
CA SER A 495 -20.91 -30.01 -14.67
C SER A 495 -21.42 -28.64 -15.13
N SER A 496 -21.02 -27.57 -14.44
CA SER A 496 -21.36 -26.19 -14.78
C SER A 496 -20.20 -25.22 -14.47
N ILE A 497 -20.19 -24.10 -15.20
CA ILE A 497 -19.22 -23.03 -15.07
C ILE A 497 -19.98 -21.72 -14.88
N GLU A 498 -19.62 -20.98 -13.83
CA GLU A 498 -20.13 -19.64 -13.55
C GLU A 498 -18.97 -18.63 -13.68
N PHE A 499 -19.17 -17.60 -14.49
CA PHE A 499 -18.22 -16.51 -14.72
C PHE A 499 -18.70 -15.24 -14.00
N GLY A 500 -17.84 -14.67 -13.18
CA GLY A 500 -18.05 -13.39 -12.54
C GLY A 500 -16.92 -12.42 -12.85
N VAL A 501 -17.24 -11.15 -13.04
CA VAL A 501 -16.27 -10.11 -13.38
C VAL A 501 -16.36 -8.97 -12.38
N GLU A 502 -15.24 -8.40 -12.01
CA GLU A 502 -15.18 -7.19 -11.20
C GLU A 502 -14.49 -6.07 -11.97
N ALA A 503 -15.12 -4.89 -12.01
CA ALA A 503 -14.43 -3.66 -12.37
C ALA A 503 -13.53 -3.26 -11.21
N VAL A 504 -12.26 -2.97 -11.46
CA VAL A 504 -11.28 -2.54 -10.46
C VAL A 504 -10.72 -1.19 -10.88
N ASN A 505 -10.83 -0.18 -10.00
CA ASN A 505 -10.24 1.12 -10.27
C ASN A 505 -8.74 1.16 -9.94
N THR A 506 -8.08 2.28 -10.27
CA THR A 506 -6.64 2.50 -10.05
C THR A 506 -6.19 2.34 -8.60
N PHE A 507 -7.12 2.39 -7.63
CA PHE A 507 -6.86 2.27 -6.21
C PHE A 507 -7.20 0.87 -5.64
N GLY A 508 -7.47 -0.11 -6.50
CA GLY A 508 -7.78 -1.48 -6.10
C GLY A 508 -9.23 -1.69 -5.60
N VAL A 509 -10.06 -0.64 -5.55
CA VAL A 509 -11.47 -0.77 -5.19
C VAL A 509 -12.21 -1.45 -6.33
N ALA A 510 -12.93 -2.52 -6.00
CA ALA A 510 -13.61 -3.35 -6.96
C ALA A 510 -15.13 -3.35 -6.79
N THR A 511 -15.80 -3.43 -7.94
CA THR A 511 -17.26 -3.54 -8.04
C THR A 511 -17.60 -4.80 -8.85
N PRO A 512 -18.24 -5.81 -8.24
CA PRO A 512 -18.64 -7.02 -8.94
C PRO A 512 -19.76 -6.76 -9.96
N CYS A 513 -19.88 -7.64 -10.95
CA CYS A 513 -20.96 -7.61 -11.94
C CYS A 513 -22.34 -7.73 -11.29
N THR A 514 -23.39 -7.24 -11.97
CA THR A 514 -24.77 -7.38 -11.47
C THR A 514 -25.24 -8.84 -11.48
N SER A 515 -24.83 -9.61 -12.48
CA SER A 515 -25.19 -11.02 -12.64
C SER A 515 -24.04 -11.79 -13.26
N ALA A 516 -23.75 -12.96 -12.73
CA ALA A 516 -22.82 -13.89 -13.36
C ALA A 516 -23.41 -14.52 -14.62
N LEU A 517 -22.54 -15.03 -15.47
CA LEU A 517 -22.92 -15.90 -16.58
C LEU A 517 -22.67 -17.36 -16.20
N THR A 518 -23.72 -18.17 -16.18
CA THR A 518 -23.61 -19.61 -15.93
C THR A 518 -23.88 -20.39 -17.21
N ILE A 519 -23.06 -21.41 -17.49
CA ILE A 519 -23.19 -22.28 -18.66
C ILE A 519 -22.80 -23.72 -18.29
N SER A 520 -23.45 -24.71 -18.91
CA SER A 520 -23.04 -26.12 -18.77
C SER A 520 -21.76 -26.38 -19.58
N LEU A 521 -20.93 -27.34 -19.15
CA LEU A 521 -19.75 -27.71 -19.93
C LEU A 521 -20.11 -28.20 -21.37
N PRO A 522 -21.17 -29.01 -21.58
CA PRO A 522 -21.61 -29.37 -22.93
C PRO A 522 -21.96 -28.17 -23.81
N ASP A 523 -22.71 -27.19 -23.28
CA ASP A 523 -23.09 -26.00 -24.04
C ASP A 523 -21.88 -25.11 -24.36
N LEU A 524 -20.95 -25.00 -23.41
CA LEU A 524 -19.69 -24.28 -23.62
C LEU A 524 -18.87 -24.91 -24.74
N LYS A 525 -18.76 -26.25 -24.77
CA LYS A 525 -18.05 -26.98 -25.83
C LYS A 525 -18.74 -26.83 -27.20
N ALA A 526 -20.06 -26.93 -27.23
CA ALA A 526 -20.84 -26.72 -28.44
C ALA A 526 -20.61 -25.31 -29.00
N LEU A 527 -20.64 -24.29 -28.13
CA LEU A 527 -20.35 -22.90 -28.49
C LEU A 527 -18.90 -22.72 -29.00
N ALA A 528 -17.94 -23.43 -28.40
CA ALA A 528 -16.53 -23.39 -28.78
C ALA A 528 -16.22 -24.09 -30.13
N GLY A 529 -17.22 -24.74 -30.74
CA GLY A 529 -17.07 -25.53 -31.96
C GLY A 529 -16.50 -26.93 -31.73
N GLY A 530 -16.56 -27.44 -30.49
CA GLY A 530 -16.27 -28.84 -30.16
C GLY A 530 -17.48 -29.71 -30.45
N LYS A 531 -17.32 -30.71 -31.34
CA LYS A 531 -18.21 -31.87 -31.41
C LYS A 531 -17.82 -32.90 -30.37
#